data_AF-A0A1D9LC82-F1
#
_entry.id   AF-A0A1D9LC82-F1
#
_cell.length_a   1.000
_cell.length_b   1.000
_cell.length_c   1.000
_cell.angle_alpha   90.00
_cell.angle_beta   90.00
_cell.angle_gamma   90.00
#
_symmetry.space_group_name_H-M   'P 1'
#
loop_
_entity.id
_entity.type
_entity.pdbx_description
1 polymer ?
#
loop_
_entity_poly.entity_id
_entity_poly.type
_entity_poly.pdbx_seq_one_letter_code
_entity_poly.pdbx_strand_id
1 'polypeptide(L)'
;MIGNRIKEARTARKHSQQWLADEVGVTQASACSWEQGKTDPTTENLSRIALVLRVSHDWLATGRGAMELSYVPAEIPPAELPLGEDQKNLLELFEQLPRDKRATLLQFMRDWLKK
;
A
#
# COMPACT_ATOMS: atom_id res chain seq x y z
N MET A 1 -3.11 25.09 -2.60
CA MET A 1 -1.89 24.86 -3.40
C MET A 1 -1.17 23.63 -2.87
N ILE A 2 -0.34 22.99 -3.71
CA ILE A 2 0.41 21.78 -3.34
C ILE A 2 1.32 21.98 -2.13
N GLY A 3 2.00 23.13 -2.05
CA GLY A 3 2.84 23.49 -0.91
C GLY A 3 2.14 23.47 0.44
N ASN A 4 0.91 24.00 0.49
CA ASN A 4 0.11 23.99 1.73
C ASN A 4 -0.21 22.56 2.17
N ARG A 5 -0.50 21.65 1.23
CA ARG A 5 -0.80 20.25 1.52
C ARG A 5 0.43 19.47 1.99
N ILE A 6 1.60 19.75 1.41
CA ILE A 6 2.88 19.20 1.88
C ILE A 6 3.13 19.64 3.33
N LYS A 7 2.97 20.94 3.61
CA LYS A 7 3.16 21.51 4.95
C LYS A 7 2.15 20.93 5.95
N GLU A 8 0.88 20.88 5.59
CA GLU A 8 -0.20 20.30 6.38
C GLU A 8 0.14 18.84 6.76
N ALA A 9 0.44 18.00 5.76
CA ALA A 9 0.75 16.60 5.98
C ALA A 9 1.99 16.37 6.84
N ARG A 10 3.04 17.16 6.63
CA ARG A 10 4.26 17.12 7.44
C ARG A 10 4.00 17.54 8.89
N THR A 11 3.29 18.65 9.10
CA THR A 11 3.00 19.17 10.45
C THR A 11 2.05 18.29 11.24
N ALA A 12 1.07 17.65 10.59
CA ALA A 12 0.20 16.65 11.22
C ALA A 12 0.99 15.49 11.85
N ARG A 13 2.17 15.18 11.29
CA ARG A 13 3.10 14.14 11.77
C ARG A 13 4.24 14.69 12.63
N LYS A 14 4.23 15.98 12.95
CA LYS A 14 5.23 16.67 13.80
C LYS A 14 6.68 16.57 13.30
N HIS A 15 6.88 16.44 11.99
CA HIS A 15 8.23 16.42 11.40
C HIS A 15 8.69 17.82 10.97
N SER A 16 10.01 18.04 10.92
CA SER A 16 10.62 19.30 10.45
C SER A 16 10.78 19.32 8.93
N GLN A 17 10.99 20.51 8.34
CA GLN A 17 11.30 20.62 6.91
C GLN A 17 12.63 19.95 6.55
N GLN A 18 13.60 19.96 7.48
CA GLN A 18 14.87 19.24 7.32
C GLN A 18 14.62 17.73 7.21
N TRP A 19 13.82 17.18 8.12
CA TRP A 19 13.46 15.76 8.08
C TRP A 19 12.82 15.37 6.74
N LEU A 20 11.87 16.16 6.24
CA LEU A 20 11.24 15.87 4.95
C LEU A 20 12.27 15.89 3.80
N ALA A 21 13.21 16.83 3.84
CA ALA A 21 14.25 16.93 2.83
C ALA A 21 15.18 15.73 2.85
N ASP A 22 15.59 15.29 4.04
CA ASP A 22 16.45 14.12 4.24
C ASP A 22 15.78 12.83 3.71
N GLU A 23 14.50 12.61 4.06
CA GLU A 23 13.74 11.42 3.62
C GLU A 23 13.44 11.39 2.12
N VAL A 24 13.26 12.56 1.49
CA VAL A 24 13.00 12.67 0.03
C VAL A 24 14.31 12.66 -0.77
N GLY A 25 15.44 12.95 -0.14
CA GLY A 25 16.75 13.05 -0.77
C GLY A 25 16.99 14.39 -1.48
N VAL A 26 16.55 15.50 -0.88
CA VAL A 26 16.71 16.85 -1.41
C VAL A 26 17.26 17.81 -0.35
N THR A 27 17.51 19.06 -0.73
CA THR A 27 17.94 20.08 0.25
C THR A 27 16.75 20.63 1.04
N GLN A 28 17.01 21.08 2.28
CA GLN A 28 16.00 21.77 3.10
C GLN A 28 15.41 23.00 2.38
N ALA A 29 16.23 23.72 1.63
CA ALA A 29 15.81 24.88 0.84
C ALA A 29 14.79 24.50 -0.25
N SER A 30 14.94 23.33 -0.86
CA SER A 30 13.97 22.78 -1.82
C SER A 30 12.62 22.50 -1.13
N ALA A 31 12.63 21.78 0.00
CA ALA A 31 11.42 21.50 0.78
C ALA A 31 10.72 22.78 1.26
N CYS A 32 11.49 23.76 1.73
CA CYS A 32 10.99 25.07 2.13
C CYS A 32 10.37 25.85 0.95
N SER A 33 11.00 25.80 -0.22
CA SER A 33 10.48 26.47 -1.43
C SER A 33 9.16 25.87 -1.89
N TRP A 34 9.00 24.54 -1.80
CA TRP A 34 7.75 23.85 -2.11
C TRP A 34 6.63 24.27 -1.15
N GLU A 35 6.88 24.25 0.16
CA GLU A 35 5.87 24.62 1.16
C GLU A 35 5.44 26.09 1.08
N GLN A 36 6.33 26.97 0.60
CA GLN A 36 6.03 28.38 0.34
C GLN A 36 5.36 28.63 -1.01
N GLY A 37 5.26 27.61 -1.87
CA GLY A 37 4.73 27.74 -3.23
C GLY A 37 5.63 28.53 -4.18
N LYS A 38 6.93 28.63 -3.88
CA LYS A 38 7.91 29.29 -4.76
C LYS A 38 8.25 28.43 -5.98
N THR A 39 8.26 27.12 -5.79
CA THR A 39 8.48 26.11 -6.83
C THR A 39 7.60 24.91 -6.52
N ASP A 40 7.31 24.11 -7.54
CA ASP A 40 6.62 22.84 -7.37
C ASP A 40 7.61 21.67 -7.37
N PRO A 41 7.34 20.58 -6.62
CA PRO A 41 8.12 19.35 -6.73
C PRO A 41 7.90 18.70 -8.09
N THR A 42 8.91 17.99 -8.60
CA THR A 42 8.75 17.10 -9.75
C THR A 42 7.78 15.97 -9.42
N THR A 43 7.21 15.30 -10.44
CA THR A 43 6.33 14.14 -10.23
C THR A 43 6.99 13.04 -9.40
N GLU A 44 8.30 12.83 -9.60
CA GLU A 44 9.07 11.86 -8.82
C GLU A 44 9.19 12.28 -7.35
N ASN A 45 9.55 13.53 -7.08
CA ASN A 45 9.63 14.05 -5.71
C ASN A 45 8.24 14.06 -5.04
N LEU A 46 7.19 14.37 -5.79
CA LEU A 46 5.82 14.35 -5.29
C LEU A 46 5.40 12.93 -4.85
N SER A 47 5.79 11.93 -5.63
CA SER A 47 5.59 10.51 -5.30
C SER A 47 6.34 10.12 -4.03
N ARG A 48 7.60 10.53 -3.89
CA ARG A 48 8.40 10.30 -2.67
C ARG A 48 7.80 10.99 -1.45
N ILE A 49 7.36 12.24 -1.58
CA ILE A 49 6.70 12.98 -0.50
C ILE A 49 5.43 12.24 -0.06
N ALA A 50 4.61 11.77 -0.99
CA ALA A 50 3.39 11.03 -0.67
C ALA A 50 3.69 9.74 0.12
N LEU A 51 4.76 9.01 -0.26
CA LEU A 51 5.21 7.80 0.44
C LEU A 51 5.75 8.11 1.85
N VAL A 52 6.68 9.05 1.96
CA VAL A 52 7.32 9.46 3.22
C VAL A 52 6.28 9.98 4.22
N LEU A 53 5.36 10.82 3.73
CA LEU A 53 4.25 11.33 4.52
C LEU A 53 3.09 10.35 4.59
N ARG A 54 3.11 9.16 3.98
CA ARG A 54 1.99 8.19 4.01
C ARG A 54 0.63 8.83 3.71
N VAL A 55 0.57 9.68 2.69
CA VAL A 55 -0.66 10.35 2.23
C VAL A 55 -1.02 9.91 0.81
N SER A 56 -2.28 10.12 0.43
CA SER A 56 -2.72 9.90 -0.95
C SER A 56 -1.96 10.83 -1.91
N HIS A 57 -1.37 10.24 -2.96
CA HIS A 57 -0.76 11.01 -4.04
C HIS A 57 -1.78 11.90 -4.76
N ASP A 58 -3.02 11.42 -4.99
CA ASP A 58 -4.06 12.22 -5.64
C ASP A 58 -4.48 13.41 -4.79
N TRP A 59 -4.61 13.22 -3.47
CA TRP A 59 -4.87 14.33 -2.55
C TRP A 59 -3.71 15.33 -2.56
N LEU A 60 -2.47 14.85 -2.49
CA LEU A 60 -1.31 15.72 -2.46
C LEU A 60 -1.17 16.53 -3.75
N ALA A 61 -1.41 15.90 -4.91
CA ALA A 61 -1.31 16.52 -6.23
C ALA A 61 -2.49 17.45 -6.54
N THR A 62 -3.72 17.03 -6.24
CA THR A 62 -4.94 17.69 -6.74
C THR A 62 -5.81 18.27 -5.63
N GLY A 63 -5.71 17.74 -4.42
CA GLY A 63 -6.52 18.14 -3.26
C GLY A 63 -7.87 17.44 -3.20
N ARG A 64 -8.12 16.48 -4.09
CA ARG A 64 -9.32 15.65 -4.08
C ARG A 64 -9.12 14.42 -3.20
N GLY A 65 -10.22 13.92 -2.64
CA GLY A 65 -10.21 12.73 -1.78
C GLY A 65 -9.64 12.98 -0.39
N ALA A 66 -9.38 11.90 0.34
CA ALA A 66 -8.83 11.95 1.68
C ALA A 66 -7.29 12.09 1.67
N MET A 67 -6.77 12.86 2.63
CA MET A 67 -5.32 13.00 2.85
C MET A 67 -4.69 11.68 3.27
N GLU A 68 -5.24 11.07 4.32
CA GLU A 68 -4.75 9.81 4.85
C GLU A 68 -5.12 8.67 3.92
N LEU A 69 -4.19 7.74 3.74
CA LEU A 69 -4.51 6.45 3.15
C LEU A 69 -5.35 5.69 4.16
N SER A 70 -6.68 5.76 4.03
CA SER A 70 -7.56 4.84 4.76
C SER A 70 -7.33 3.45 4.17
N TYR A 71 -6.50 2.65 4.82
CA TYR A 71 -6.56 1.21 4.66
C TYR A 71 -7.88 0.75 5.27
N VAL A 72 -8.95 0.85 4.48
CA VAL A 72 -10.01 -0.14 4.59
C VAL A 72 -9.38 -1.33 3.88
N PRO A 73 -9.09 -2.46 4.56
CA PRO A 73 -8.89 -3.68 3.81
C PRO A 73 -10.08 -3.70 2.87
N ALA A 74 -9.85 -3.79 1.56
CA ALA A 74 -10.94 -4.16 0.71
C ALA A 74 -11.45 -5.45 1.37
N GLU A 75 -12.63 -5.38 1.99
CA GLU A 75 -13.51 -6.52 1.98
C GLU A 75 -13.65 -6.74 0.48
N ILE A 76 -12.75 -7.53 -0.08
CA ILE A 76 -13.07 -8.38 -1.20
C ILE A 76 -14.14 -9.22 -0.50
N PRO A 77 -15.46 -8.94 -0.67
CA PRO A 77 -16.42 -9.96 -0.31
C PRO A 77 -15.85 -11.21 -0.97
N PRO A 78 -15.57 -12.29 -0.20
CA PRO A 78 -14.98 -13.47 -0.78
C PRO A 78 -15.81 -13.70 -2.03
N ALA A 79 -15.19 -13.55 -3.20
CA ALA A 79 -15.88 -13.84 -4.43
C ALA A 79 -16.33 -15.25 -4.16
N GLU A 80 -17.64 -15.46 -3.98
CA GLU A 80 -18.20 -16.78 -3.73
C GLU A 80 -17.95 -17.49 -5.05
N LEU A 81 -16.73 -17.98 -5.24
CA LEU A 81 -16.41 -18.94 -6.26
C LEU A 81 -17.18 -20.15 -5.78
N PRO A 82 -18.33 -20.48 -6.40
CA PRO A 82 -19.11 -21.61 -5.93
C PRO A 82 -18.22 -22.83 -6.10
N LEU A 83 -17.76 -23.37 -4.97
CA LEU A 83 -16.94 -24.57 -5.00
C LEU A 83 -17.81 -25.72 -5.50
N GLY A 84 -17.30 -26.46 -6.48
CA GLY A 84 -17.90 -27.71 -6.93
C GLY A 84 -18.00 -28.72 -5.79
N GLU A 85 -18.86 -29.73 -5.93
CA GLU A 85 -19.01 -30.78 -4.92
C GLU A 85 -17.69 -31.51 -4.66
N ASP A 86 -16.90 -31.75 -5.71
CA ASP A 86 -15.56 -32.34 -5.65
C ASP A 86 -14.58 -31.47 -4.85
N GLN A 87 -14.62 -30.15 -5.06
CA GLN A 87 -13.78 -29.19 -4.35
C GLN A 87 -14.15 -29.12 -2.86
N LYS A 88 -15.44 -29.14 -2.53
CA LYS A 88 -15.92 -29.20 -1.13
C LYS A 88 -15.48 -30.49 -0.45
N ASN A 89 -15.71 -31.63 -1.09
CA ASN A 89 -15.30 -32.94 -0.57
C ASN A 89 -13.78 -33.01 -0.34
N LEU A 90 -12.98 -32.46 -1.27
CA LEU A 90 -11.53 -32.40 -1.11
C LEU A 90 -11.13 -31.57 0.10
N LEU A 91 -11.77 -30.41 0.32
CA LEU A 91 -11.50 -29.56 1.48
C LEU A 91 -11.86 -30.25 2.79
N GLU A 92 -13.03 -30.88 2.87
CA GLU A 92 -13.45 -31.62 4.07
C GLU A 92 -12.47 -32.74 4.44
N LEU A 93 -12.00 -33.49 3.44
CA LEU A 93 -10.98 -34.53 3.64
C LEU A 93 -9.62 -33.93 4.02
N PHE A 94 -9.24 -32.81 3.40
CA PHE A 94 -7.99 -32.10 3.69
C PHE A 94 -7.94 -31.56 5.12
N GLU A 95 -9.05 -31.03 5.63
CA GLU A 95 -9.15 -30.50 6.99
C GLU A 95 -9.04 -31.60 8.05
N GLN A 96 -9.57 -32.79 7.77
CA GLN A 96 -9.47 -33.94 8.68
C GLN A 96 -8.09 -34.60 8.69
N LEU A 97 -7.25 -34.34 7.69
CA LEU A 97 -5.92 -34.93 7.61
C LEU A 97 -4.96 -34.32 8.65
N PRO A 98 -4.14 -35.16 9.32
CA PRO A 98 -2.98 -34.72 10.10
C PRO A 98 -2.03 -33.82 9.28
N ARG A 99 -1.41 -32.83 9.92
CA ARG A 99 -0.60 -31.80 9.24
C ARG A 99 0.55 -32.37 8.41
N ASP A 100 1.15 -33.47 8.86
CA ASP A 100 2.19 -34.24 8.18
C ASP A 100 1.68 -34.87 6.87
N LYS A 101 0.43 -35.35 6.86
CA LYS A 101 -0.20 -35.94 5.68
C LYS A 101 -0.67 -34.90 4.66
N ARG A 102 -1.05 -33.71 5.12
CA ARG A 102 -1.44 -32.59 4.24
C ARG A 102 -0.32 -32.21 3.27
N ALA A 103 0.92 -32.10 3.77
CA ALA A 103 2.08 -31.79 2.94
C ALA A 103 2.34 -32.87 1.88
N THR A 104 2.19 -34.15 2.27
CA THR A 104 2.36 -35.29 1.37
C THR A 104 1.31 -35.30 0.25
N LEU A 105 0.05 -35.05 0.57
CA LEU A 105 -1.04 -34.96 -0.42
C LEU A 105 -0.79 -33.82 -1.41
N LEU A 106 -0.39 -32.64 -0.93
CA LEU A 106 -0.09 -31.50 -1.80
C LEU A 106 1.10 -31.78 -2.72
N GLN A 107 2.13 -32.45 -2.22
CA GLN A 107 3.28 -32.85 -3.03
C GLN A 107 2.85 -33.81 -4.15
N PHE A 108 2.03 -34.79 -3.81
CA PHE A 108 1.50 -35.75 -4.76
C PHE A 108 0.64 -35.09 -5.87
N MET A 109 -0.26 -34.17 -5.50
CA MET A 109 -1.04 -33.41 -6.48
C MET A 109 -0.16 -32.58 -7.42
N ARG A 110 0.94 -32.00 -6.92
CA ARG A 110 1.90 -31.24 -7.75
C ARG A 110 2.62 -32.14 -8.75
N ASP A 111 2.96 -33.36 -8.36
CA ASP A 111 3.68 -34.29 -9.23
C ASP A 111 2.79 -34.81 -10.37
N TRP A 112 1.48 -34.91 -10.15
CA TRP A 112 0.50 -35.20 -11.19
C TRP A 112 0.31 -34.07 -12.20
N LEU A 113 0.49 -32.81 -11.80
CA LEU A 113 0.35 -31.65 -12.69
C LEU A 113 1.62 -31.34 -13.51
N LYS A 114 2.74 -32.02 -13.22
CA LYS A 114 4.04 -31.83 -13.91
C LYS A 114 4.29 -32.82 -15.05
N LYS A 115 3.33 -33.70 -15.35
CA LYS A 115 3.31 -34.56 -16.55
C LYS A 115 2.38 -33.96 -17.60
#